data_AF-A0A1G9HR20-F1
#
_entry.id   AF-A0A1G9HR20-F1
#
_cell.length_a   1.000
_cell.length_b   1.000
_cell.length_c   1.000
_cell.angle_alpha   90.00
_cell.angle_beta   90.00
_cell.angle_gamma   90.00
#
_symmetry.space_group_name_H-M   'P 1'
#
loop_
_entity.id
_entity.type
_entity.pdbx_description
1 polymer ?
#
loop_
_entity_poly.entity_id
_entity_poly.type
_entity_poly.pdbx_seq_one_letter_code
_entity_poly.pdbx_strand_id
1 'polypeptide(L)' 'MVKHPELVYLVVKLILILGLTTFEAAEKVSEEHDISFDEIWAKIPEKFK' A
#
# COMPACT_ATOMS: atom_id res chain seq x y z
N MET A 1 -12.36 -0.41 10.35
CA MET A 1 -10.92 -0.15 10.63
C MET A 1 -10.11 -1.28 10.03
N VAL A 2 -9.42 -1.03 8.92
CA VAL A 2 -8.46 -1.97 8.31
C VAL A 2 -7.23 -2.05 9.21
N LYS A 3 -6.77 -3.25 9.57
CA LYS A 3 -5.62 -3.41 10.49
C LYS A 3 -4.29 -3.21 9.75
N HIS A 4 -3.25 -2.77 10.47
CA HIS A 4 -1.91 -2.52 9.90
C HIS A 4 -1.35 -3.62 8.97
N PRO A 5 -1.47 -4.92 9.28
CA PRO A 5 -0.97 -5.99 8.40
C PRO A 5 -1.73 -6.09 7.07
N GLU A 6 -2.99 -5.64 7.04
CA GLU A 6 -3.85 -5.75 5.87
C GLU A 6 -3.49 -4.70 4.80
N LEU A 7 -3.03 -3.51 5.20
CA LEU A 7 -2.61 -2.46 4.25
C LEU A 7 -1.36 -2.85 3.47
N VAL A 8 -0.35 -3.37 4.16
CA VAL A 8 0.87 -3.86 3.51
C VAL A 8 0.54 -5.02 2.57
N TYR A 9 -0.36 -5.91 2.99
CA TYR A 9 -0.83 -7.00 2.12
C TYR A 9 -1.53 -6.48 0.86
N LEU A 10 -2.38 -5.46 0.97
CA LEU A 10 -3.06 -4.85 -0.17
C LEU A 10 -2.06 -4.23 -1.16
N VAL A 11 -1.07 -3.48 -0.67
CA VAL A 11 -0.01 -2.92 -1.50
C VAL A 11 0.75 -4.03 -2.23
N VAL A 12 1.19 -5.06 -1.52
CA VAL A 12 1.90 -6.22 -2.12
C VAL A 12 1.03 -6.93 -3.16
N LYS A 13 -0.27 -7.10 -2.89
CA LYS A 13 -1.21 -7.74 -3.81
C LYS A 13 -1.31 -6.96 -5.12
N LEU A 14 -1.38 -5.63 -5.07
CA LEU A 14 -1.44 -4.80 -6.28
C LEU A 14 -0.14 -4.87 -7.09
N ILE A 15 1.02 -4.88 -6.43
CA ILE A 15 2.32 -5.08 -7.09
C ILE A 15 2.35 -6.42 -7.83
N LEU A 16 1.96 -7.52 -7.17
CA LEU A 16 2.06 -8.87 -7.75
C LEU A 16 1.04 -9.17 -8.83
N ILE A 17 -0.20 -8.68 -8.69
CA ILE A 17 -1.29 -8.99 -9.62
C ILE A 17 -1.28 -8.03 -10.81
N LEU A 18 -1.09 -6.74 -10.55
CA LEU A 18 -1.22 -5.69 -11.56
C LEU A 18 0.14 -5.20 -12.06
N GLY A 19 1.25 -5.66 -11.48
CA GLY A 19 2.59 -5.22 -11.86
C GLY A 19 2.89 -3.77 -11.48
N LEU A 20 2.12 -3.19 -10.55
CA LEU A 20 2.32 -1.82 -10.10
C LEU A 20 3.64 -1.67 -9.35
N THR A 21 4.23 -0.49 -9.41
CA THR A 21 5.29 -0.10 -8.48
C THR A 21 4.74 0.02 -7.06
N THR A 22 5.63 -0.02 -6.06
CA THR A 22 5.23 0.16 -4.65
C THR A 22 4.52 1.49 -4.42
N PHE A 23 4.93 2.55 -5.12
CA PHE A 23 4.33 3.88 -5.04
C PHE A 23 2.89 3.88 -5.58
N GLU A 24 2.69 3.42 -6.81
CA GLU A 24 1.35 3.34 -7.44
C GLU A 24 0.40 2.45 -6.65
N ALA A 25 0.90 1.34 -6.11
CA ALA A 25 0.12 0.46 -5.25
C ALA A 25 -0.29 1.15 -3.94
N ALA A 26 0.60 1.95 -3.33
CA ALA A 26 0.29 2.69 -2.11
C ALA A 26 -0.70 3.84 -2.36
N GLU A 27 -0.58 4.58 -3.48
CA GLU A 27 -1.57 5.58 -3.90
C GLU A 27 -2.95 4.94 -4.10
N LYS A 28 -3.00 3.80 -4.80
CA LYS A 28 -4.27 3.13 -5.07
C LYS A 28 -4.95 2.62 -3.79
N VAL A 29 -4.18 2.09 -2.83
CA VAL A 29 -4.72 1.71 -1.51
C VAL A 29 -5.20 2.94 -0.74
N SER A 30 -4.51 4.08 -0.87
CA SER A 30 -4.91 5.34 -0.25
C SER A 30 -6.30 5.78 -0.74
N GLU A 31 -6.49 5.78 -2.06
CA GLU A 31 -7.75 6.16 -2.71
C GLU A 31 -8.90 5.18 -2.39
N GLU A 32 -8.66 3.87 -2.49
CA GLU A 32 -9.71 2.86 -2.33
C GLU A 32 -10.22 2.71 -0.89
N HIS A 33 -9.38 3.06 0.09
CA HIS A 33 -9.67 2.81 1.51
C HIS A 33 -9.84 4.06 2.36
N ASP A 34 -9.77 5.26 1.76
CA ASP A 34 -9.84 6.56 2.47
C ASP A 34 -8.80 6.66 3.60
N ILE A 35 -7.59 6.18 3.33
CA ILE A 35 -6.45 6.20 4.26
C ILE A 35 -5.38 7.08 3.66
N SER A 36 -4.73 7.94 4.45
CA SER A 36 -3.69 8.81 3.91
C SER A 36 -2.52 8.02 3.32
N PHE A 37 -2.01 8.49 2.17
CA PHE A 37 -0.83 7.92 1.54
C PHE A 37 0.35 7.83 2.52
N ASP A 38 0.60 8.90 3.27
CA ASP A 38 1.70 8.96 4.25
C ASP A 38 1.58 7.86 5.31
N GLU A 39 0.36 7.56 5.77
CA GLU A 39 0.12 6.48 6.72
C GLU A 39 0.45 5.11 6.12
N ILE A 40 0.13 4.88 4.84
CA ILE A 40 0.47 3.64 4.13
C ILE A 40 1.99 3.58 3.91
N TRP A 41 2.57 4.67 3.42
CA TRP A 41 3.99 4.80 3.10
C TRP A 41 4.88 4.61 4.33
N ALA A 42 4.46 5.10 5.50
CA ALA A 42 5.16 4.89 6.77
C ALA A 42 5.19 3.41 7.19
N LYS A 43 4.23 2.59 6.75
CA LYS A 43 4.12 1.16 7.09
C LYS A 43 4.88 0.25 6.11
N ILE A 44 5.25 0.76 4.92
CA ILE A 44 6.02 0.01 3.94
C ILE A 44 7.50 -0.03 4.38
N PRO A 45 8.13 -1.22 4.43
CA PRO A 45 9.55 -1.31 4.79
C PRO A 45 10.44 -0.60 3.76
N GLU A 46 11.45 0.15 4.21
CA GLU A 46 12.32 0.98 3.36
C GLU A 46 12.95 0.24 2.16
N LYS A 47 13.32 -1.03 2.32
CA LYS A 47 13.91 -1.82 1.22
C LYS A 47 12.96 -2.04 0.02
N PHE A 48 11.67 -1.76 0.19
CA PHE A 48 10.63 -1.90 -0.82
C PHE A 48 10.07 -0.55 -1.29
N LYS A 49 10.43 0.56 -0.61
CA LYS A 49 10.15 1.91 -1.09
C LYS A 49 11.04 2.20 -2.29
#